data_AF-A0A444V6F7-F1
#
_entry.id   AF-A0A444V6F7-F1
#
_cell.length_a   1.000
_cell.length_b   1.000
_cell.length_c   1.000
_cell.angle_alpha   90.00
_cell.angle_beta   90.00
_cell.angle_gamma   90.00
#
_symmetry.space_group_name_H-M   'P 1'
#
loop_
_entity.id
_entity.type
_entity.pdbx_description
1 polymer ?
#
loop_
_entity_poly.entity_id
_entity_poly.type
_entity_poly.pdbx_seq_one_letter_code
_entity_poly.pdbx_strand_id
1 'polypeptide(L)'
;MSFSDLLYPDNPKRREKVIQLQQEIYSLMSNNFRATNRLINTINDHLHLDFPIISIQEKGTVQENCNILINSMRNIQKEVEKIDEKLKEKLEPEAYKKLHT
;
A
#
# COMPACT_ATOMS: atom_id res chain seq x y z
N MET A 1 31.32 5.54 -13.99
CA MET A 1 31.41 4.96 -12.64
C MET A 1 30.00 4.75 -12.13
N SER A 2 29.63 3.49 -11.87
CA SER A 2 28.34 3.13 -11.28
C SER A 2 28.38 3.36 -9.76
N PHE A 3 27.25 3.66 -9.11
CA PHE A 3 27.16 3.74 -7.63
C PHE A 3 27.70 2.47 -6.95
N SER A 4 27.63 1.33 -7.64
CA SER A 4 28.20 0.07 -7.19
C SER A 4 29.73 0.07 -7.09
N ASP A 5 30.42 0.81 -7.96
CA ASP A 5 31.89 0.91 -7.99
C ASP A 5 32.40 1.79 -6.84
N LEU A 6 31.59 2.76 -6.41
CA LEU A 6 31.88 3.64 -5.28
C LEU A 6 31.73 2.95 -3.93
N LEU A 7 30.71 2.09 -3.78
CA LEU A 7 30.38 1.48 -2.49
C LEU A 7 31.24 0.24 -2.16
N TYR A 8 31.66 -0.53 -3.16
CA TYR A 8 32.40 -1.79 -2.96
C TYR A 8 33.47 -2.02 -4.04
N PRO A 9 34.57 -1.24 -4.03
CA PRO A 9 35.61 -1.33 -5.07
C PRO A 9 36.26 -2.72 -5.15
N ASP A 10 36.41 -3.42 -4.03
CA ASP A 10 37.17 -4.70 -3.96
C ASP A 10 36.32 -5.93 -3.55
N ASN A 11 34.98 -5.85 -3.56
CA ASN A 11 34.13 -6.96 -3.11
C ASN A 11 32.94 -7.25 -4.04
N PRO A 12 33.14 -8.05 -5.11
CA PRO A 12 32.12 -8.31 -6.12
C PRO A 12 30.92 -9.10 -5.58
N LYS A 13 31.13 -10.00 -4.61
CA LYS A 13 30.03 -10.77 -3.98
C LYS A 13 29.09 -9.86 -3.20
N ARG A 14 29.65 -8.90 -2.45
CA ARG A 14 28.85 -7.93 -1.70
C ARG A 14 28.08 -7.00 -2.64
N ARG A 15 28.69 -6.59 -3.75
CA ARG A 15 28.03 -5.80 -4.80
C ARG A 15 26.80 -6.50 -5.37
N GLU A 16 26.96 -7.75 -5.79
CA GLU A 16 25.86 -8.54 -6.36
C GLU A 16 24.70 -8.70 -5.37
N LYS A 17 25.02 -9.00 -4.10
CA LYS A 17 24.02 -9.10 -3.03
C LYS A 17 23.23 -7.80 -2.84
N VAL A 18 23.89 -6.64 -2.88
CA VAL A 18 23.20 -5.34 -2.72
C VAL A 18 22.27 -5.06 -3.91
N ILE A 19 22.71 -5.37 -5.14
CA ILE A 19 21.86 -5.21 -6.33
C ILE A 19 20.62 -6.12 -6.23
N GLN A 20 20.80 -7.38 -5.82
CA GLN A 20 19.69 -8.33 -5.64
C GLN A 20 18.69 -7.82 -4.60
N LEU A 21 19.16 -7.38 -3.43
CA LEU A 21 18.30 -6.82 -2.37
C LEU A 21 17.57 -5.56 -2.83
N GLN A 22 18.22 -4.69 -3.62
CA GLN A 22 17.58 -3.49 -4.16
C GLN A 22 16.45 -3.86 -5.13
N GLN A 23 16.67 -4.82 -6.02
CA GLN A 23 15.64 -5.31 -6.93
C GLN A 23 14.48 -5.98 -6.19
N GLU A 24 14.79 -6.73 -5.13
CA GLU A 24 13.79 -7.37 -4.27
C GLU A 24 12.91 -6.32 -3.58
N ILE A 25 13.51 -5.29 -2.97
CA ILE A 25 12.77 -4.19 -2.34
C ILE A 25 11.85 -3.48 -3.35
N TYR A 26 12.34 -3.21 -4.56
CA TYR A 26 11.51 -2.57 -5.60
C TYR A 26 10.35 -3.47 -6.03
N SER A 27 10.58 -4.77 -6.20
CA SER A 27 9.54 -5.75 -6.55
C SER A 27 8.46 -5.83 -5.46
N LEU A 28 8.87 -5.92 -4.19
CA LEU A 28 7.94 -5.93 -3.04
C LEU A 28 7.12 -4.64 -2.97
N MET A 29 7.77 -3.49 -3.20
CA MET A 29 7.08 -2.20 -3.26
C MET A 29 6.02 -2.18 -4.37
N SER A 30 6.39 -2.60 -5.58
CA SER A 30 5.48 -2.65 -6.73
C SER A 30 4.27 -3.55 -6.47
N ASN A 31 4.50 -4.71 -5.86
CA ASN A 31 3.43 -5.61 -5.46
C ASN A 31 2.49 -4.98 -4.43
N ASN A 32 3.02 -4.25 -3.44
CA ASN A 32 2.21 -3.55 -2.45
C ASN A 32 1.34 -2.47 -3.09
N PHE A 33 1.89 -1.61 -3.96
CA PHE A 33 1.11 -0.61 -4.69
C PHE A 33 0.02 -1.25 -5.54
N ARG A 34 0.33 -2.33 -6.25
CA ARG A 34 -0.65 -3.07 -7.05
C ARG A 34 -1.77 -3.65 -6.19
N ALA A 35 -1.44 -4.24 -5.05
CA ALA A 35 -2.42 -4.80 -4.12
C ALA A 35 -3.32 -3.71 -3.54
N THR A 36 -2.74 -2.58 -3.09
CA THR A 36 -3.50 -1.43 -2.58
C THR A 36 -4.41 -0.84 -3.64
N ASN A 37 -3.96 -0.70 -4.90
CA ASN A 37 -4.81 -0.22 -5.98
C ASN A 37 -5.96 -1.17 -6.32
N ARG A 38 -5.75 -2.49 -6.21
CA ARG A 38 -6.84 -3.45 -6.33
C ARG A 38 -7.88 -3.27 -5.23
N LEU A 39 -7.43 -3.10 -3.98
CA LEU A 39 -8.31 -2.80 -2.86
C LEU A 39 -9.10 -1.51 -3.09
N ILE A 40 -8.43 -0.44 -3.54
CA ILE A 40 -9.06 0.85 -3.88
C ILE A 40 -10.18 0.65 -4.91
N ASN A 41 -9.91 -0.05 -6.02
CA ASN A 41 -10.92 -0.30 -7.04
C ASN A 41 -12.12 -1.05 -6.46
N THR A 42 -11.87 -2.15 -5.74
CA THR A 42 -12.94 -2.94 -5.10
C THR A 42 -13.79 -2.09 -4.16
N ILE A 43 -13.17 -1.21 -3.37
CA ILE A 43 -13.87 -0.33 -2.44
C ILE A 43 -14.69 0.73 -3.19
N ASN A 44 -14.11 1.35 -4.21
CA ASN A 44 -14.82 2.34 -5.01
C ASN A 44 -16.05 1.72 -5.69
N ASP A 45 -15.91 0.52 -6.26
CA ASP A 45 -16.98 -0.19 -6.95
C ASP A 45 -18.11 -0.59 -6.01
N HIS A 46 -17.80 -1.09 -4.81
CA HIS A 46 -18.80 -1.67 -3.90
C HIS A 46 -19.37 -0.69 -2.87
N LEU A 47 -18.60 0.33 -2.46
CA LEU A 47 -19.02 1.31 -1.45
C LEU A 47 -19.35 2.67 -2.08
N HIS A 48 -19.29 2.80 -3.41
CA HIS A 48 -19.52 4.04 -4.15
C HIS A 48 -18.65 5.20 -3.65
N LEU A 49 -17.39 4.88 -3.31
CA LEU A 49 -16.37 5.84 -2.92
C LEU A 49 -15.50 6.21 -4.14
N ASP A 50 -14.71 7.27 -4.00
CA ASP A 50 -13.83 7.77 -5.06
C ASP A 50 -12.41 8.00 -4.54
N PHE A 51 -11.76 6.92 -4.10
CA PHE A 51 -10.36 6.97 -3.71
C PHE A 51 -9.44 7.02 -4.94
N PRO A 52 -8.42 7.89 -4.95
CA PRO A 52 -7.48 7.96 -6.04
C PRO A 52 -6.52 6.77 -6.04
N ILE A 53 -6.23 6.25 -7.23
CA ILE A 53 -5.19 5.24 -7.46
C ILE A 53 -3.82 5.84 -7.17
N ILE A 54 -2.96 5.08 -6.48
CA ILE A 54 -1.62 5.50 -6.10
C ILE A 54 -0.56 4.91 -7.04
N SER A 55 0.59 5.60 -7.16
CA SER A 55 1.71 5.16 -7.98
C SER A 55 3.04 5.31 -7.24
N ILE A 56 4.00 4.44 -7.59
CA ILE A 56 5.35 4.51 -7.04
C ILE A 56 6.01 5.79 -7.54
N GLN A 57 6.64 6.52 -6.62
CA GLN A 57 7.53 7.62 -6.95
C GLN A 57 8.93 7.07 -7.24
N GLU A 58 9.24 6.90 -8.53
CA GLU A 58 10.53 6.39 -9.05
C GLU A 58 11.75 7.15 -8.52
N LYS A 59 11.61 8.46 -8.32
CA LYS A 59 12.67 9.33 -7.79
C LYS A 59 12.60 9.51 -6.27
N GLY A 60 11.60 8.92 -5.64
CA GLY A 60 11.38 8.99 -4.20
C GLY A 60 12.18 7.92 -3.46
N THR A 61 12.37 8.15 -2.17
CA THR A 61 12.92 7.19 -1.24
C THR A 61 11.93 6.04 -0.98
N VAL A 62 12.44 4.94 -0.45
CA VAL A 62 11.61 3.82 0.04
C VAL A 62 10.62 4.31 1.10
N GLN A 63 11.06 5.20 1.99
CA GLN A 63 10.22 5.76 3.06
C GLN A 63 9.06 6.60 2.51
N GLU A 64 9.31 7.46 1.52
CA GLU A 64 8.25 8.27 0.89
C GLU A 64 7.19 7.38 0.24
N ASN A 65 7.61 6.34 -0.49
CA ASN A 65 6.70 5.36 -1.08
C ASN A 65 5.90 4.58 -0.03
N CYS A 66 6.53 4.17 1.08
CA CYS A 66 5.82 3.57 2.22
C CYS A 66 4.78 4.52 2.82
N ASN A 67 5.11 5.81 2.95
CA ASN A 67 4.19 6.80 3.50
C ASN A 67 2.96 6.97 2.60
N ILE A 68 3.11 6.92 1.27
CA ILE A 68 1.98 6.95 0.33
C ILE A 68 1.03 5.77 0.60
N LEU A 69 1.57 4.56 0.72
CA LEU A 69 0.79 3.35 1.03
C LEU A 69 0.05 3.48 2.36
N ILE A 70 0.76 3.86 3.42
CA ILE A 70 0.19 3.99 4.77
C ILE A 70 -0.93 5.04 4.79
N ASN A 71 -0.72 6.19 4.14
CA ASN A 71 -1.72 7.26 4.12
C ASN A 71 -2.95 6.84 3.32
N SER A 72 -2.77 6.14 2.20
CA SER A 72 -3.89 5.57 1.43
C SER A 72 -4.70 4.59 2.27
N MET A 73 -4.05 3.64 2.94
CA MET A 73 -4.72 2.67 3.81
C MET A 73 -5.46 3.33 4.99
N ARG A 74 -4.87 4.34 5.63
CA ARG A 74 -5.52 5.09 6.71
C ARG A 74 -6.78 5.83 6.24
N ASN A 75 -6.74 6.42 5.05
CA ASN A 75 -7.89 7.10 4.47
C ASN A 75 -9.03 6.11 4.16
N ILE A 76 -8.68 4.97 3.57
CA ILE A 76 -9.61 3.87 3.33
C ILE A 76 -10.27 3.41 4.63
N GLN A 77 -9.46 3.11 5.65
CA GLN A 77 -9.96 2.65 6.94
C GLN A 77 -10.94 3.66 7.54
N LYS A 78 -10.61 4.95 7.53
CA LYS A 78 -11.45 6.01 8.07
C LYS A 78 -12.83 6.10 7.40
N GLU A 79 -12.92 5.99 6.08
CA GLU A 79 -14.23 6.06 5.41
C GLU A 79 -15.03 4.76 5.58
N VAL A 80 -14.38 3.60 5.57
CA VAL A 80 -15.04 2.32 5.84
C VAL A 80 -15.62 2.30 7.27
N GLU A 81 -14.87 2.76 8.26
CA GLU A 81 -15.35 2.89 9.65
C GLU A 81 -16.57 3.81 9.76
N LYS A 82 -16.57 4.96 9.08
CA LYS A 82 -17.75 5.85 9.04
C LYS A 82 -18.97 5.19 8.42
N ILE A 83 -18.78 4.35 7.39
CA ILE A 83 -19.87 3.61 6.76
C ILE A 83 -20.42 2.55 7.73
N ASP A 84 -19.54 1.83 8.42
CA ASP A 84 -19.89 0.84 9.44
C ASP A 84 -20.69 1.47 10.59
N GLU A 85 -20.23 2.60 11.12
CA GLU A 85 -20.94 3.36 12.16
C GLU A 85 -22.34 3.80 11.70
N LYS A 86 -22.47 4.34 10.48
CA LYS A 86 -23.78 4.73 9.93
C LYS A 86 -24.70 3.54 9.72
N LEU A 87 -24.17 2.39 9.32
CA LEU A 87 -24.93 1.14 9.22
C LEU A 87 -25.45 0.72 10.59
N LYS A 88 -24.61 0.79 11.62
CA LYS A 88 -24.96 0.47 13.01
C LYS A 88 -26.06 1.35 13.57
N GLU A 89 -26.06 2.64 13.23
CA GLU A 89 -27.10 3.59 13.67
C GLU A 89 -28.46 3.37 12.97
N LYS A 90 -28.44 2.92 11.71
CA LYS A 90 -29.64 2.77 10.88
C LYS A 90 -30.28 1.39 10.96
N LEU A 91 -29.52 0.36 11.31
CA LEU A 91 -30.01 -1.01 11.45
C LEU A 91 -30.44 -1.28 12.89
N GLU A 92 -31.52 -2.05 13.05
CA GLU A 92 -31.85 -2.57 14.38
C GLU A 92 -30.67 -3.40 14.93
N PRO A 93 -30.37 -3.34 16.24
CA PRO A 93 -29.18 -3.95 16.83
C PRO A 93 -29.02 -5.44 16.52
N GLU A 94 -30.13 -6.17 16.39
CA GLU A 94 -30.15 -7.60 16.08
C GLU A 94 -29.89 -7.89 14.59
N ALA A 95 -30.31 -7.00 13.69
CA ALA A 95 -29.99 -7.09 12.28
C ALA A 95 -28.51 -6.78 12.02
N TYR A 96 -27.96 -5.77 12.71
CA TYR A 96 -26.53 -5.42 12.61
C TYR A 96 -25.62 -6.54 13.10
N LYS A 97 -25.95 -7.18 14.23
CA LYS A 97 -25.16 -8.30 14.77
C LYS A 97 -25.04 -9.47 13.78
N LYS A 98 -26.08 -9.76 13.01
CA LYS A 98 -26.08 -10.84 12.01
C LYS A 98 -25.15 -10.60 10.83
N LEU A 99 -24.71 -9.36 10.58
CA LEU A 99 -23.74 -9.04 9.53
C LEU A 99 -22.29 -9.39 9.92
N HIS A 100 -22.03 -9.55 11.23
CA HIS A 100 -20.71 -9.85 11.78
C HIS A 100 -20.55 -11.33 12.19
N THR A 101 -21.52 -12.20 11.85
CA THR A 101 -21.53 -13.64 12.18
C THR A 101 -21.40 -14.48 10.93
#